data_AF-A0A4R4WAH2-F1
#
_entry.id   AF-A0A4R4WAH2-F1
#
_cell.length_a   1.000
_cell.length_b   1.000
_cell.length_c   1.000
_cell.angle_alpha   90.00
_cell.angle_beta   90.00
_cell.angle_gamma   90.00
#
_symmetry.space_group_name_H-M   'P 1'
#
loop_
_entity.id
_entity.type
_entity.pdbx_description
1 polymer ?
#
loop_
_entity_poly.entity_id
_entity_poly.type
_entity_poly.pdbx_seq_one_letter_code
_entity_poly.pdbx_strand_id
1 'polypeptide(L)'
;MSSSGALYAYSGIRQRAGVVCDTAEDLRIARRDWKRKVDSPETDFELDGPAAAVTDVREAWEKELTVYREVLEKWCLATRASAAGFESVEDYLESRSTPSSGDRP
;
A
#
# COMPACT_ATOMS: atom_id res chain seq x y z
N MET A 1 -0.74 -5.16 -29.20
CA MET A 1 -0.51 -3.88 -28.49
C MET A 1 0.91 -3.43 -28.79
N SER A 2 1.13 -2.18 -29.20
CA SER A 2 2.49 -1.66 -29.41
C SER A 2 3.25 -1.56 -28.09
N SER A 3 4.56 -1.81 -28.12
CA SER A 3 5.50 -1.67 -27.00
C SER A 3 5.34 -0.34 -26.24
N SER A 4 5.08 0.76 -26.95
CA SER A 4 4.80 2.08 -26.35
C SER A 4 3.56 2.06 -25.43
N GLY A 5 2.50 1.33 -25.78
CA GLY A 5 1.28 1.25 -24.96
C GLY A 5 1.47 0.46 -23.67
N ALA A 6 2.38 -0.51 -23.66
CA ALA A 6 2.74 -1.27 -22.47
C ALA A 6 3.58 -0.43 -21.48
N LEU A 7 4.52 0.39 -21.98
CA LEU A 7 5.35 1.28 -21.17
C LEU A 7 4.54 2.40 -20.48
N TYR A 8 3.56 2.98 -21.20
CA TYR A 8 2.65 3.97 -20.61
C TYR A 8 1.76 3.34 -19.52
N ALA A 9 1.26 2.12 -19.74
CA ALA A 9 0.50 1.41 -18.72
C ALA A 9 1.37 1.06 -17.49
N TYR A 10 2.62 0.66 -17.70
CA TYR A 10 3.56 0.32 -16.63
C TYR A 10 3.87 1.51 -15.72
N SER A 11 4.30 2.64 -16.28
CA SER A 11 4.60 3.85 -15.51
C SER A 11 3.39 4.33 -14.70
N GLY A 12 2.19 4.27 -15.29
CA GLY A 12 0.93 4.57 -14.60
C GLY A 12 0.62 3.59 -13.46
N ILE A 13 0.86 2.29 -13.63
CA ILE A 13 0.64 1.28 -12.59
C ILE A 13 1.64 1.42 -11.46
N ARG A 14 2.93 1.68 -11.76
CA ARG A 14 3.97 1.89 -10.75
C ARG A 14 3.70 3.13 -9.91
N GLN A 15 3.30 4.24 -10.53
CA GLN A 15 2.92 5.46 -9.81
C GLN A 15 1.70 5.22 -8.91
N ARG A 16 0.65 4.55 -9.42
CA ARG A 16 -0.54 4.22 -8.63
C ARG A 16 -0.22 3.25 -7.48
N ALA A 17 0.66 2.28 -7.69
CA ALA A 17 1.13 1.38 -6.65
C ALA A 17 1.81 2.15 -5.52
N GLY A 18 2.66 3.13 -5.85
CA GLY A 18 3.29 4.02 -4.87
C GLY A 18 2.26 4.73 -4.01
N VAL A 19 1.30 5.43 -4.63
CA VAL A 19 0.25 6.18 -3.91
C VAL A 19 -0.55 5.30 -2.95
N VAL A 20 -0.94 4.10 -3.39
CA VAL A 20 -1.72 3.17 -2.53
C VAL A 20 -0.88 2.68 -1.35
N CYS A 21 0.39 2.34 -1.59
CA CYS A 21 1.29 1.89 -0.53
C CYS A 21 1.61 3.02 0.48
N ASP A 22 1.86 4.24 -0.01
CA ASP A 22 2.11 5.40 0.84
C ASP A 22 0.89 5.71 1.71
N THR A 23 -0.32 5.64 1.12
CA THR A 23 -1.57 5.82 1.87
C THR A 23 -1.76 4.74 2.94
N ALA A 24 -1.41 3.49 2.64
CA ALA A 24 -1.47 2.39 3.61
C ALA A 24 -0.53 2.64 4.81
N GLU A 25 0.67 3.12 4.52
CA GLU A 25 1.68 3.46 5.53
C GLU A 25 1.29 4.67 6.37
N ASP A 26 0.76 5.72 5.74
CA ASP A 26 0.24 6.90 6.43
C ASP A 26 -0.89 6.53 7.40
N LEU A 27 -1.80 5.63 6.99
CA LEU A 27 -2.87 5.15 7.85
C LEU A 27 -2.33 4.36 9.05
N ARG A 28 -1.27 3.55 8.83
CA ARG A 28 -0.59 2.80 9.90
C ARG A 28 0.08 3.73 10.91
N ILE A 29 0.73 4.79 10.43
CA ILE A 29 1.37 5.83 11.26
C ILE A 29 0.31 6.61 12.04
N ALA A 30 -0.74 7.09 11.38
CA ALA A 30 -1.83 7.82 11.99
C ALA A 30 -2.49 7.01 13.11
N ARG A 31 -2.74 5.71 12.87
CA ARG A 31 -3.24 4.79 13.89
C ARG A 31 -2.37 4.75 15.12
N ARG A 32 -1.08 4.46 14.92
CA ARG A 32 -0.09 4.32 16.00
C ARG A 32 0.01 5.60 16.81
N ASP A 33 -0.03 6.75 16.16
CA ASP A 33 0.12 8.04 16.82
C ASP A 33 -1.16 8.44 17.56
N TRP A 34 -2.33 8.15 16.99
CA TRP A 34 -3.61 8.30 17.69
C TRP A 34 -3.66 7.42 18.93
N LYS A 35 -3.32 6.13 18.80
CA LYS A 35 -3.25 5.18 19.91
C LYS A 35 -2.36 5.71 21.05
N ARG A 36 -1.18 6.22 20.72
CA ARG A 36 -0.27 6.80 21.74
C ARG A 36 -0.81 8.06 22.41
N LYS A 37 -1.57 8.90 21.70
CA LYS A 37 -2.11 10.16 22.24
C LYS A 37 -3.43 9.98 22.98
N VAL A 38 -4.26 9.01 22.55
CA VAL A 38 -5.64 8.82 23.02
C VAL A 38 -5.78 7.62 23.96
N ASP A 39 -4.86 6.67 23.97
CA ASP A 39 -4.85 5.57 24.97
C ASP A 39 -3.93 5.88 26.17
N SER A 40 -3.15 6.96 26.11
CA SER A 40 -2.41 7.53 27.25
C SER A 40 -3.25 8.24 28.35
N PRO A 41 -4.53 8.64 28.18
CA PRO A 41 -5.29 9.35 29.22
C PRO A 41 -5.80 8.45 30.35
N GLU A 42 -5.74 7.13 30.21
CA GLU A 42 -6.21 6.19 31.25
C GLU A 42 -5.43 6.31 32.57
N THR A 43 -4.27 7.00 32.57
CA THR A 43 -3.50 7.32 33.78
C THR A 43 -3.83 8.68 34.39
N ASP A 44 -4.48 9.59 33.65
CA ASP A 44 -4.65 10.98 34.09
C ASP A 44 -6.05 11.31 34.64
N PHE A 45 -7.05 10.48 34.34
CA PHE A 45 -8.44 10.81 34.62
C PHE A 45 -9.20 9.63 35.23
N GLU A 46 -8.78 9.07 36.37
CA GLU A 46 -9.51 8.05 37.16
C GLU A 46 -11.03 8.36 37.25
N LEU A 47 -11.82 7.95 36.26
CA LEU A 47 -13.20 8.34 36.11
C LEU A 47 -14.03 7.10 35.74
N ASP A 48 -14.77 6.61 36.74
CA ASP A 48 -15.87 5.67 36.54
C ASP A 48 -17.07 6.42 35.95
N GLY A 49 -17.44 6.03 34.72
CA GLY A 49 -18.41 6.75 33.86
C GLY A 49 -17.72 7.62 32.79
N PRO A 50 -18.46 8.26 31.85
CA PRO A 50 -18.05 8.77 30.53
C PRO A 50 -16.98 8.04 29.67
N ALA A 51 -15.99 7.41 30.29
CA ALA A 51 -14.96 6.56 29.72
C ALA A 51 -15.53 5.38 28.92
N ALA A 52 -16.67 4.79 29.33
CA ALA A 52 -17.30 3.70 28.57
C ALA A 52 -17.74 4.13 27.16
N ALA A 53 -18.35 5.31 27.02
CA ALA A 53 -18.74 5.83 25.70
C ALA A 53 -17.52 6.20 24.84
N VAL A 54 -16.43 6.66 25.47
CA VAL A 54 -15.15 6.90 24.78
C VAL A 54 -14.52 5.58 24.32
N THR A 55 -14.61 4.53 25.14
CA THR A 55 -14.18 3.17 24.79
C THR A 55 -14.98 2.62 23.61
N ASP A 56 -16.31 2.73 23.61
CA ASP A 56 -17.15 2.24 22.51
C ASP A 56 -16.82 2.94 21.18
N VAL A 57 -16.64 4.26 21.21
CA VAL A 57 -16.24 5.05 20.02
C VAL A 57 -14.83 4.67 19.55
N ARG A 58 -13.90 4.46 20.48
CA ARG A 58 -12.53 3.99 20.19
C ARG A 58 -12.53 2.60 19.56
N GLU A 59 -13.29 1.67 20.10
CA GLU A 59 -13.41 0.31 19.57
C GLU A 59 -14.05 0.30 18.18
N ALA A 60 -15.10 1.10 17.96
CA ALA A 60 -15.72 1.27 16.65
C ALA A 60 -14.72 1.84 15.63
N TRP A 61 -13.97 2.88 16.01
CA TRP A 61 -12.93 3.47 15.17
C TRP A 61 -11.81 2.48 14.85
N GLU A 62 -11.27 1.74 15.84
CA GLU A 62 -10.24 0.72 15.61
C GLU A 62 -10.71 -0.38 14.66
N LYS A 63 -11.99 -0.78 14.77
CA LYS A 63 -12.61 -1.78 13.90
C LYS A 63 -12.69 -1.29 12.46
N GLU A 64 -13.20 -0.07 12.23
CA GLU A 64 -13.28 0.51 10.89
C GLU A 64 -11.90 0.73 10.28
N LEU A 65 -10.97 1.28 11.05
CA LEU A 65 -9.60 1.55 10.60
C LEU A 65 -8.86 0.27 10.23
N THR A 66 -9.12 -0.84 10.93
CA THR A 66 -8.57 -2.15 10.59
C THR A 66 -9.03 -2.60 9.21
N VAL A 67 -10.30 -2.41 8.86
CA VAL A 67 -10.83 -2.74 7.52
C VAL A 67 -10.09 -1.92 6.45
N TYR A 68 -9.99 -0.59 6.63
CA TYR A 68 -9.30 0.26 5.66
C TYR A 68 -7.82 -0.10 5.51
N ARG A 69 -7.13 -0.39 6.62
CA ARG A 69 -5.73 -0.81 6.60
C ARG A 69 -5.56 -2.10 5.81
N GLU A 70 -6.36 -3.12 6.09
CA GLU A 70 -6.26 -4.41 5.39
C GLU A 70 -6.53 -4.29 3.89
N VAL A 71 -7.52 -3.47 3.51
CA VAL A 71 -7.84 -3.22 2.10
C VAL A 71 -6.68 -2.52 1.41
N LEU A 72 -6.11 -1.47 2.02
CA LEU A 72 -4.99 -0.72 1.45
C LEU A 72 -3.70 -1.55 1.39
N GLU A 73 -3.43 -2.39 2.40
CA GLU A 73 -2.30 -3.33 2.39
C GLU A 73 -2.44 -4.37 1.26
N LYS A 74 -3.61 -5.01 1.14
CA LYS A 74 -3.89 -5.96 0.05
C LYS A 74 -3.80 -5.29 -1.33
N TRP A 75 -4.29 -4.05 -1.44
CA TRP A 75 -4.22 -3.29 -2.68
C TRP A 75 -2.77 -2.88 -3.03
N CYS A 76 -1.98 -2.45 -2.04
CA CYS A 76 -0.55 -2.20 -2.21
C CYS A 76 0.18 -3.47 -2.71
N LEU A 77 -0.07 -4.62 -2.08
CA LEU A 77 0.52 -5.90 -2.51
C LEU A 77 0.12 -6.26 -3.94
N ALA A 78 -1.17 -6.16 -4.28
CA ALA A 78 -1.68 -6.49 -5.62
C ALA A 78 -1.10 -5.56 -6.70
N THR A 79 -0.96 -4.26 -6.42
CA THR A 79 -0.41 -3.29 -7.36
C THR A 79 1.09 -3.43 -7.54
N ARG A 80 1.84 -3.76 -6.47
CA ARG A 80 3.27 -4.09 -6.57
C ARG A 80 3.50 -5.38 -7.35
N ALA A 81 2.71 -6.42 -7.11
CA ALA A 81 2.78 -7.66 -7.86
C ALA A 81 2.48 -7.44 -9.36
N SER A 82 1.47 -6.61 -9.64
CA SER A 82 1.14 -6.20 -11.01
C SER A 82 2.32 -5.46 -11.67
N ALA A 83 2.91 -4.48 -10.98
CA ALA A 83 4.06 -3.72 -11.49
C ALA A 83 5.28 -4.62 -11.78
N ALA A 84 5.60 -5.56 -10.89
CA ALA A 84 6.68 -6.53 -11.10
C ALA A 84 6.42 -7.45 -12.31
N GLY A 85 5.15 -7.83 -12.53
CA GLY A 85 4.74 -8.56 -13.73
C GLY A 85 5.07 -7.82 -15.02
N PHE A 86 4.85 -6.50 -15.07
CA PHE A 86 5.23 -5.69 -16.24
C PHE A 86 6.74 -5.56 -16.42
N GLU A 87 7.51 -5.40 -15.32
CA GLU A 87 8.98 -5.36 -15.37
C GLU A 87 9.56 -6.65 -15.99
N SER A 88 9.06 -7.82 -15.57
CA SER A 88 9.47 -9.10 -16.17
C SER A 88 9.12 -9.24 -17.66
N VAL A 89 8.03 -8.62 -18.12
CA VAL A 89 7.65 -8.62 -19.55
C VAL A 89 8.58 -7.71 -20.34
N GLU A 90 9.01 -6.59 -19.77
CA GLU A 90 9.98 -5.68 -20.38
C GLU A 90 11.35 -6.35 -20.54
N ASP A 91 11.87 -6.98 -19.48
CA ASP A 91 13.11 -7.79 -19.55
C ASP A 91 13.06 -8.86 -20.66
N TYR A 92 11.90 -9.53 -20.81
CA TYR A 92 11.67 -10.51 -21.87
C TYR A 92 11.70 -9.89 -23.27
N LEU A 93 11.08 -8.72 -23.44
CA LEU A 93 11.08 -8.02 -24.72
C LEU A 93 12.46 -7.46 -25.06
N GLU A 94 13.19 -6.91 -24.10
CA GLU A 94 14.55 -6.41 -24.29
C GLU A 94 15.54 -7.52 -24.66
N SER A 95 15.49 -8.67 -23.97
CA SER A 95 16.33 -9.84 -24.30
C SER A 95 16.05 -10.42 -25.70
N ARG A 96 14.82 -10.26 -26.21
CA ARG A 96 14.44 -10.60 -27.60
C ARG A 96 14.87 -9.55 -28.63
N SER A 97 15.14 -8.32 -28.19
CA SER A 97 15.44 -7.16 -29.04
C SER A 97 16.94 -6.99 -29.29
N THR A 98 17.80 -7.56 -28.44
CA THR A 98 19.24 -7.64 -28.72
C THR A 98 19.51 -8.56 -29.91
N PRO A 99 20.08 -8.07 -31.02
CA PRO A 99 20.50 -8.93 -32.12
C PRO A 99 21.57 -9.88 -31.59
N SER A 100 21.38 -11.18 -31.85
CA SER A 100 22.46 -12.17 -31.74
C SER A 100 23.56 -11.79 -32.74
N SER A 101 24.44 -10.87 -32.34
CA SER A 101 25.69 -10.58 -33.03
C SER A 101 26.64 -11.73 -32.73
N GLY A 102 26.45 -12.82 -33.46
CA GLY A 102 27.21 -14.06 -33.36
C GLY A 102 27.28 -14.67 -34.75
N ASP A 103 27.95 -13.94 -35.65
CA ASP A 103 28.36 -14.43 -36.96
C ASP A 103 29.14 -15.74 -36.82
N ARG A 104 28.82 -16.68 -37.72
CA ARG A 104 29.63 -17.85 -38.06
C ARG A 104 31.07 -17.43 -38.37
N PRO A 105 32.03 -18.27 -37.98
CA PRO A 105 32.70 -19.08 -38.99
C PRO A 105 32.38 -20.57 -38.86
#